data_AF-A0A1H0R0B3-F1
#
_entry.id   AF-A0A1H0R0B3-F1
#
_cell.length_a   1.000
_cell.length_b   1.000
_cell.length_c   1.000
_cell.angle_alpha   90.00
_cell.angle_beta   90.00
_cell.angle_gamma   90.00
#
_symmetry.space_group_name_H-M   'P 1'
#
loop_
_entity.id
_entity.type
_entity.pdbx_description
1 polymer ?
#
loop_
_entity_poly.entity_id
_entity_poly.type
_entity_poly.pdbx_seq_one_letter_code
_entity_poly.pdbx_strand_id
1 'polypeptide(L)'
;MDDPHATALDALRAAVLDGPGATDQATRAAAASGGPLPDPLGAYVTKVREQSYRVADEDITCLRASGLDEEQIFELTVATALGAALTRLDVGLRAVREGTR
;
A
#
# COMPACT_ATOMS: atom_id res chain seq x y z
N MET A 1 10.26 -24.97 7.51
CA MET A 1 11.39 -24.11 7.12
C MET A 1 10.96 -22.72 7.48
N ASP A 2 11.64 -22.09 8.44
CA ASP A 2 11.30 -20.72 8.82
C ASP A 2 11.60 -19.79 7.65
N ASP A 3 10.71 -18.83 7.38
CA ASP A 3 10.89 -17.84 6.32
C ASP A 3 12.08 -16.93 6.70
N PRO A 4 13.21 -16.97 5.95
CA PRO A 4 14.38 -16.16 6.27
C PRO A 4 14.12 -14.65 6.15
N HIS A 5 13.02 -14.25 5.51
CA HIS A 5 12.65 -12.85 5.31
C HIS A 5 11.59 -12.34 6.29
N ALA A 6 11.05 -13.18 7.18
CA ALA A 6 9.97 -12.80 8.10
C ALA A 6 10.32 -11.54 8.91
N THR A 7 11.50 -11.51 9.54
CA THR A 7 11.96 -10.36 10.34
C THR A 7 12.05 -9.07 9.52
N ALA A 8 12.54 -9.15 8.27
CA ALA A 8 12.66 -7.99 7.40
C ALA A 8 11.28 -7.49 6.94
N LEU A 9 10.34 -8.40 6.70
CA LEU A 9 8.98 -8.06 6.31
C LEU A 9 8.21 -7.40 7.46
N ASP A 10 8.37 -7.90 8.68
CA ASP A 10 7.78 -7.30 9.89
C ASP A 10 8.34 -5.91 10.13
N ALA A 11 9.65 -5.73 9.99
CA ALA A 11 10.30 -4.42 10.11
C ALA A 11 9.81 -3.43 9.04
N LEU A 12 9.68 -3.88 7.78
CA LEU A 12 9.13 -3.05 6.70
C LEU A 12 7.67 -2.65 6.98
N ARG A 13 6.85 -3.60 7.44
CA ARG A 13 5.46 -3.34 7.79
C ARG A 13 5.34 -2.31 8.91
N ALA A 14 6.11 -2.48 9.98
CA ALA A 14 6.15 -1.55 11.09
C ALA A 14 6.61 -0.16 10.63
N ALA A 15 7.66 -0.07 9.82
CA ALA A 15 8.17 1.21 9.31
C ALA A 15 7.12 1.95 8.46
N VAL A 16 6.40 1.24 7.58
CA VAL A 16 5.44 1.85 6.65
C VAL A 16 4.10 2.15 7.30
N LEU A 17 3.60 1.29 8.21
CA LEU A 17 2.26 1.45 8.78
C LEU A 17 2.28 2.16 10.12
N ASP A 18 3.23 1.81 10.99
CA ASP A 18 3.22 2.24 12.40
C ASP A 18 4.27 3.33 12.69
N GLY A 19 5.26 3.47 11.81
CA GLY A 19 6.36 4.43 11.92
C GLY A 19 5.91 5.91 11.87
N PRO A 20 6.82 6.83 12.24
CA PRO A 20 6.57 8.26 12.07
C PRO A 20 6.37 8.60 10.60
N GLY A 21 5.48 9.55 10.32
CA GLY A 21 5.18 10.03 8.97
C GLY A 21 4.32 11.28 8.96
N ALA A 22 4.19 11.92 7.79
CA ALA A 22 3.33 13.08 7.54
C ALA A 22 1.84 12.72 7.47
N THR A 23 1.53 11.46 7.18
CA THR A 23 0.17 10.91 7.25
C THR A 23 -0.12 10.26 8.60
N ASP A 24 -1.39 10.19 8.98
CA ASP A 24 -1.79 9.42 10.15
C ASP A 24 -1.79 7.91 9.85
N GLN A 25 -1.60 7.10 10.90
CA GLN A 25 -1.53 5.64 10.79
C GLN A 25 -2.83 5.02 10.23
N ALA A 26 -3.99 5.60 10.53
CA ALA A 26 -5.27 5.05 10.08
C ALA A 26 -5.44 5.21 8.57
N THR A 27 -5.04 6.36 8.02
CA THR A 27 -5.04 6.60 6.57
C THR A 27 -4.06 5.66 5.86
N ARG A 28 -2.85 5.44 6.40
CA ARG A 28 -1.90 4.46 5.83
C ARG A 28 -2.44 3.03 5.90
N ALA A 29 -3.07 2.64 7.00
CA ALA A 29 -3.71 1.33 7.15
C ALA A 29 -4.88 1.14 6.16
N ALA A 30 -5.69 2.19 5.93
CA ALA A 30 -6.75 2.17 4.93
C ALA A 30 -6.17 2.02 3.50
N ALA A 31 -5.15 2.80 3.15
CA ALA A 31 -4.47 2.70 1.86
C ALA A 31 -3.86 1.30 1.64
N ALA A 32 -3.17 0.78 2.67
CA ALA A 32 -2.58 -0.55 2.66
C ALA A 32 -3.61 -1.67 2.59
N SER A 33 -4.80 -1.53 3.19
CA SER A 33 -5.86 -2.53 3.06
C SER A 33 -6.66 -2.41 1.77
N GLY A 34 -6.57 -1.28 1.06
CA GLY A 34 -7.52 -0.94 0.00
C GLY A 34 -8.91 -0.62 0.56
N GLY A 35 -8.98 -0.22 1.83
CA GLY A 35 -10.20 0.22 2.48
C GLY A 35 -10.71 1.56 1.94
N PRO A 36 -11.92 1.98 2.34
CA PRO A 36 -12.52 3.20 1.85
C PRO A 36 -11.70 4.43 2.26
N LEU A 37 -11.38 5.27 1.28
CA LEU A 37 -10.73 6.57 1.43
C LEU A 37 -11.49 7.60 0.59
N PRO A 38 -11.54 8.87 1.03
CA PRO A 38 -12.20 9.92 0.26
C PRO A 38 -11.48 10.16 -1.07
N ASP A 39 -12.23 10.50 -2.11
CA ASP A 39 -11.64 10.94 -3.37
C ASP A 39 -11.01 12.34 -3.22
N PRO A 40 -9.89 12.61 -3.93
CA PRO A 40 -9.30 11.79 -5.00
C PRO A 40 -8.38 10.65 -4.53
N LEU A 41 -8.10 10.53 -3.23
CA LEU A 41 -7.17 9.53 -2.69
C LEU A 41 -7.68 8.09 -2.88
N GLY A 42 -8.97 7.83 -2.72
CA GLY A 42 -9.56 6.50 -2.93
C GLY A 42 -9.35 5.98 -4.36
N ALA A 43 -9.66 6.81 -5.36
CA ALA A 43 -9.38 6.50 -6.76
C ALA A 43 -7.88 6.26 -7.03
N TYR A 44 -7.00 7.09 -6.46
CA TYR A 44 -5.55 6.93 -6.60
C TYR A 44 -5.05 5.60 -6.00
N VAL A 45 -5.46 5.28 -4.78
CA VAL A 45 -5.11 4.02 -4.10
C VAL A 45 -5.56 2.81 -4.92
N THR A 46 -6.78 2.85 -5.46
CA THR A 46 -7.29 1.80 -6.36
C THR A 46 -6.41 1.67 -7.60
N LYS A 47 -6.03 2.80 -8.21
CA LYS A 47 -5.16 2.84 -9.38
C LYS A 47 -3.77 2.29 -9.08
N VAL A 48 -3.15 2.63 -7.95
CA VAL A 48 -1.86 2.06 -7.54
C VAL A 48 -1.97 0.54 -7.32
N ARG A 49 -3.07 0.06 -6.75
CA ARG A 49 -3.28 -1.38 -6.50
C ARG A 49 -3.43 -2.18 -7.78
N GLU A 50 -4.21 -1.69 -8.73
CA GLU A 50 -4.69 -2.47 -9.87
C GLU A 50 -3.99 -2.12 -11.19
N GLN A 51 -3.52 -0.88 -11.30
CA GLN A 51 -3.11 -0.26 -12.57
C GLN A 51 -1.94 0.72 -12.37
N SER A 52 -0.97 0.41 -11.51
CA SER A 52 0.14 1.32 -11.17
C SER A 52 0.90 1.87 -12.38
N TYR A 53 1.02 1.07 -13.44
CA TYR A 53 1.62 1.48 -14.72
C TYR A 53 0.87 2.59 -15.47
N ARG A 54 -0.35 2.95 -15.02
CA ARG A 54 -1.17 4.03 -15.56
C ARG A 54 -1.15 5.28 -14.68
N VAL A 55 -0.48 5.26 -13.53
CA VAL A 55 -0.30 6.45 -12.70
C VAL A 55 0.45 7.51 -13.50
N ALA A 56 -0.09 8.73 -13.50
CA ALA A 56 0.38 9.84 -14.30
C ALA A 56 0.44 11.13 -13.47
N ASP A 57 1.08 12.16 -14.02
CA ASP A 57 1.28 13.45 -13.35
C ASP A 57 -0.04 14.12 -12.95
N GLU A 58 -1.12 13.88 -13.70
CA GLU A 58 -2.45 14.39 -13.38
C GLU A 58 -3.01 13.82 -12.06
N ASP A 59 -2.69 12.56 -11.73
CA ASP A 59 -3.12 11.97 -10.45
C ASP A 59 -2.45 12.69 -9.29
N ILE A 60 -1.14 12.94 -9.40
CA ILE A 60 -0.35 13.65 -8.39
C ILE A 60 -0.84 15.09 -8.26
N THR A 61 -1.09 15.77 -9.38
CA THR A 61 -1.64 17.13 -9.41
C THR A 61 -3.00 17.19 -8.73
N CYS A 62 -3.87 16.21 -8.97
CA CYS A 62 -5.20 16.13 -8.35
C CYS A 62 -5.10 15.94 -6.83
N LEU A 63 -4.22 15.05 -6.36
CA LEU A 63 -3.98 14.84 -4.93
C LEU A 63 -3.43 16.11 -4.26
N ARG A 64 -2.48 16.79 -4.91
CA ARG A 64 -1.94 18.06 -4.40
C ARG A 64 -3.01 19.14 -4.32
N ALA A 65 -3.91 19.23 -5.31
CA ALA A 65 -5.04 20.14 -5.28
C ALA A 65 -6.04 19.83 -4.16
N SER A 66 -6.09 18.58 -3.67
CA SER A 66 -6.89 18.17 -2.52
C SER A 66 -6.25 18.48 -1.15
N GLY A 67 -5.03 19.04 -1.14
CA GLY A 67 -4.32 19.46 0.07
C GLY A 67 -3.26 18.48 0.57
N LEU A 68 -3.01 17.38 -0.15
CA LEU A 68 -1.89 16.48 0.16
C LEU A 68 -0.57 17.08 -0.32
N ASP A 69 0.49 16.94 0.47
CA ASP A 69 1.84 17.23 0.02
C ASP A 69 2.53 16.01 -0.62
N GLU A 70 3.73 16.21 -1.18
CA GLU A 70 4.47 15.14 -1.87
C GLU A 70 4.91 14.02 -0.93
N GLU A 71 5.24 14.32 0.32
CA GLU A 71 5.62 13.32 1.32
C GLU A 71 4.41 12.43 1.66
N GLN A 72 3.24 13.03 1.88
CA GLN A 72 2.01 12.30 2.14
C GLN A 72 1.62 11.41 0.96
N ILE A 73 1.74 11.92 -0.28
CA ILE A 73 1.46 11.12 -1.49
C ILE A 73 2.45 9.95 -1.58
N PHE A 74 3.73 10.18 -1.31
CA PHE A 74 4.75 9.12 -1.29
C PHE A 74 4.43 8.05 -0.25
N GLU A 75 4.17 8.42 1.01
CA GLU A 75 3.82 7.50 2.10
C GLU A 75 2.60 6.64 1.75
N LEU A 76 1.54 7.24 1.20
CA LEU A 76 0.32 6.54 0.84
C LEU A 76 0.52 5.61 -0.36
N THR A 77 1.37 5.99 -1.31
CA THR A 77 1.77 5.13 -2.43
C THR A 77 2.51 3.89 -1.92
N VAL A 78 3.48 4.08 -1.02
CA VAL A 78 4.26 2.99 -0.44
C VAL A 78 3.37 2.08 0.41
N ALA A 79 2.51 2.63 1.27
CA ALA A 79 1.56 1.86 2.06
C ALA A 79 0.63 1.01 1.18
N THR A 80 0.11 1.61 0.11
CA THR A 80 -0.75 0.92 -0.86
C THR A 80 -0.02 -0.23 -1.56
N ALA A 81 1.20 0.03 -2.05
CA ALA A 81 2.02 -0.97 -2.75
C ALA A 81 2.40 -2.14 -1.81
N LEU A 82 2.82 -1.84 -0.58
CA LEU A 82 3.13 -2.84 0.44
C LEU A 82 1.92 -3.74 0.71
N GLY A 83 0.76 -3.14 0.99
CA GLY A 83 -0.45 -3.89 1.26
C GLY A 83 -0.89 -4.77 0.09
N ALA A 84 -0.82 -4.25 -1.13
CA ALA A 84 -1.14 -5.02 -2.33
C ALA A 84 -0.14 -6.17 -2.57
N ALA A 85 1.15 -5.99 -2.27
CA ALA A 85 2.16 -7.04 -2.35
C ALA A 85 1.92 -8.14 -1.30
N LEU A 86 1.62 -7.75 -0.06
CA LEU A 86 1.32 -8.69 1.03
C LEU A 86 0.08 -9.55 0.73
N THR A 87 -0.99 -8.95 0.20
CA THR A 87 -2.17 -9.72 -0.24
C THR A 87 -1.80 -10.75 -1.31
N ARG A 88 -1.02 -10.36 -2.32
CA ARG A 88 -0.58 -11.28 -3.39
C ARG A 88 0.31 -12.40 -2.85
N LEU A 89 1.19 -12.10 -1.90
CA LEU A 89 2.05 -13.09 -1.25
C LEU A 89 1.24 -14.13 -0.48
N ASP A 90 0.29 -13.70 0.36
CA ASP A 90 -0.57 -14.62 1.12
C ASP A 90 -1.37 -15.54 0.18
N VAL A 91 -2.05 -14.96 -0.81
CA VAL A 91 -2.83 -15.72 -1.80
C VAL A 91 -1.93 -16.72 -2.55
N GLY A 92 -0.74 -16.29 -3.00
CA GLY A 92 0.21 -17.16 -3.69
C GLY A 92 0.69 -18.33 -2.83
N LEU A 93 1.07 -18.06 -1.58
CA LEU A 93 1.52 -19.11 -0.65
C LEU A 93 0.39 -20.10 -0.30
N ARG A 94 -0.86 -19.63 -0.20
CA ARG A 94 -2.03 -20.50 -0.02
C ARG A 94 -2.22 -21.41 -1.22
N ALA A 95 -2.20 -20.86 -2.43
CA ALA A 95 -2.36 -21.64 -3.65
C ALA A 95 -1.28 -22.72 -3.80
N VAL A 96 -0.02 -22.42 -3.45
CA VAL A 96 1.07 -23.40 -3.43
C VAL A 96 0.78 -24.54 -2.44
N ARG A 97 0.40 -24.22 -1.19
CA ARG A 97 0.08 -25.25 -0.18
C ARG A 97 -1.09 -26.15 -0.58
N GLU A 98 -2.11 -25.57 -1.20
CA GLU A 98 -3.30 -26.30 -1.66
C GLU A 98 -2.99 -27.18 -2.88
N GLY A 99 -2.17 -26.71 -3.82
CA GLY A 99 -1.79 -27.47 -5.01
C GLY A 99 -0.74 -28.56 -4.77
N THR A 100 -0.07 -28.56 -3.60
CA THR A 100 0.84 -29.63 -3.16
C THR A 100 0.17 -30.74 -2.34
N ARG A 101 -1.17 -30.72 -2.20
CA ARG A 101 -1.97 -31.79 -1.60
C ARG A 101 -2.61 -32.66 -2.66
#